data_AF-A0A538S0L1-F1
#
_entry.id   AF-A0A538S0L1-F1
#
_cell.length_a   1.000
_cell.length_b   1.000
_cell.length_c   1.000
_cell.angle_alpha   90.00
_cell.angle_beta   90.00
_cell.angle_gamma   90.00
#
_symmetry.space_group_name_H-M   'P 1'
#
loop_
_entity.id
_entity.type
_entity.pdbx_description
1 polymer ?
#
loop_
_entity_poly.entity_id
_entity_poly.type
_entity_poly.pdbx_seq_one_letter_code
_entity_poly.pdbx_strand_id
1 'polypeptide(L)' 'MNYDPSNPLIVQGDRSILVEVDNPKYAKARDALAPFAELEKSPEHIHTYRLTPLSLWNAAAAGHTAEEMVEVL' A
#
# COMPACT_ATOMS: atom_id res chain seq x y z
N MET A 1 1.46 -14.18 -11.80
CA MET A 1 1.00 -12.80 -11.54
C MET A 1 -0.17 -12.53 -12.47
N ASN A 2 -1.38 -12.37 -11.92
CA ASN A 2 -2.54 -11.98 -12.71
C ASN A 2 -2.71 -10.47 -12.61
N TYR A 3 -2.66 -9.79 -13.74
CA TYR A 3 -3.03 -8.38 -13.83
C TYR A 3 -4.56 -8.28 -13.71
N ASP A 4 -5.03 -7.52 -12.72
CA ASP A 4 -6.44 -7.15 -12.57
C ASP A 4 -6.56 -5.63 -12.69
N PRO A 5 -7.15 -5.09 -13.77
CA PRO A 5 -7.29 -3.64 -13.97
C PRO A 5 -8.23 -2.99 -12.95
N SER A 6 -8.98 -3.76 -12.16
CA SER A 6 -9.84 -3.25 -11.08
C SER A 6 -9.11 -3.04 -9.75
N ASN A 7 -7.82 -3.37 -9.66
CA ASN A 7 -7.04 -3.14 -8.45
C ASN A 7 -6.64 -1.67 -8.32
N PRO A 8 -6.76 -1.08 -7.11
CA PRO A 8 -6.54 0.35 -6.90
C PRO A 8 -5.06 0.74 -6.77
N LEU A 9 -4.14 -0.23 -6.74
CA LEU A 9 -2.74 0.02 -6.40
C LEU A 9 -1.76 -0.56 -7.43
N ILE A 10 -0.61 0.11 -7.56
CA ILE A 10 0.54 -0.33 -8.35
C ILE A 10 1.77 -0.30 -7.45
N VAL A 11 2.39 -1.46 -7.24
CA VAL A 11 3.66 -1.58 -6.49
C VAL A 11 4.84 -1.39 -7.43
N GLN A 12 5.76 -0.51 -7.08
CA GLN A 12 6.91 -0.15 -7.90
C GLN A 12 8.22 -0.74 -7.34
N GLY A 13 9.22 -0.94 -8.20
CA GLY A 13 10.50 -1.57 -7.82
C GLY A 13 11.35 -0.72 -6.87
N ASP A 14 11.10 0.58 -6.79
CA ASP A 14 11.71 1.51 -5.82
C ASP A 14 10.93 1.58 -4.50
N ARG A 15 9.94 0.69 -4.31
CA ARG A 15 9.12 0.53 -3.09
C ARG A 15 8.10 1.64 -2.85
N SER A 16 7.80 2.48 -3.85
CA SER A 16 6.59 3.28 -3.82
C SER A 16 5.38 2.45 -4.24
N ILE A 17 4.22 2.85 -3.74
CA ILE A 17 2.92 2.29 -4.09
C ILE A 17 2.04 3.46 -4.52
N LEU A 18 1.57 3.43 -5.76
CA LEU A 18 0.62 4.40 -6.29
C LEU A 18 -0.79 3.86 -6.01
N VAL A 19 -1.67 4.68 -5.46
CA VAL A 19 -3.06 4.29 -5.14
C VAL A 19 -4.02 5.28 -5.79
N GLU A 20 -4.90 4.77 -6.65
CA GLU A 20 -5.95 5.54 -7.32
C GLU A 20 -7.08 5.89 -6.34
N VAL A 21 -7.33 7.19 -6.15
CA VAL A 21 -8.31 7.71 -5.19
C VAL A 21 -9.75 7.49 -5.66
N ASP A 22 -9.98 7.63 -6.97
CA ASP A 22 -11.31 7.49 -7.59
C ASP A 22 -11.76 6.01 -7.70
N ASN A 23 -10.89 5.07 -7.36
CA ASN A 23 -11.19 3.64 -7.41
C ASN A 23 -12.15 3.24 -6.27
N PRO A 24 -13.21 2.44 -6.53
CA PRO A 24 -14.13 1.99 -5.48
C PRO A 24 -13.46 1.23 -4.32
N LYS A 25 -12.29 0.62 -4.55
CA LYS A 25 -11.52 -0.11 -3.54
C LYS A 25 -10.53 0.79 -2.76
N TYR A 26 -10.45 2.09 -3.08
CA TYR A 26 -9.47 3.03 -2.51
C TYR A 26 -9.44 3.01 -0.98
N ALA A 27 -10.59 3.18 -0.32
CA ALA A 27 -10.65 3.24 1.14
C ALA A 27 -10.12 1.95 1.79
N LYS A 28 -10.46 0.79 1.23
CA LYS A 28 -9.98 -0.51 1.71
C LYS A 28 -8.47 -0.64 1.51
N ALA A 29 -7.95 -0.23 0.35
CA ALA A 29 -6.51 -0.27 0.07
C ALA A 29 -5.72 0.67 0.99
N ARG A 30 -6.21 1.91 1.18
CA ARG A 30 -5.64 2.90 2.09
C ARG A 30 -5.51 2.32 3.50
N ASP A 31 -6.59 1.74 4.02
CA ASP A 31 -6.64 1.21 5.38
C ASP A 31 -5.77 -0.05 5.53
N ALA A 32 -5.68 -0.88 4.48
CA ALA A 32 -4.82 -2.07 4.46
C ALA A 32 -3.33 -1.75 4.35
N LEU A 33 -2.94 -0.65 3.69
CA LEU A 33 -1.56 -0.19 3.57
C LEU A 33 -1.03 0.51 4.83
N ALA A 34 -1.91 1.21 5.55
CA ALA A 34 -1.56 2.03 6.71
C ALA A 34 -0.68 1.34 7.78
N PRO A 35 -0.82 0.03 8.06
CA PRO A 35 0.02 -0.63 9.07
C PRO A 35 1.50 -0.73 8.68
N PHE A 36 1.83 -0.77 7.39
CA PHE A 36 3.17 -1.12 6.93
C PHE A 36 3.76 -0.21 5.84
N ALA A 37 3.01 0.80 5.38
CA ALA A 37 3.45 1.78 4.39
C ALA A 37 3.17 3.22 4.87
N GLU A 38 4.08 4.14 4.58
CA GLU A 38 3.96 5.56 4.94
C GLU A 38 3.36 6.36 3.79
N LEU A 39 2.39 7.23 4.06
CA LEU A 39 1.85 8.16 3.05
C LEU A 39 2.89 9.25 2.75
N GLU A 40 3.40 9.30 1.53
CA GLU A 40 4.38 10.29 1.07
C GLU A 40 3.68 11.55 0.51
N LYS A 41 2.64 11.36 -0.32
CA LYS A 41 1.89 12.44 -1.00
C LYS A 41 0.43 12.06 -1.22
N SER A 42 -0.49 13.02 -1.06
CA SER A 42 -1.94 12.84 -1.28
C SER A 42 -2.55 13.94 -2.17
N PRO A 43 -2.17 14.00 -3.47
CA PRO A 43 -2.89 14.80 -4.45
C PRO A 43 -4.24 14.15 -4.81
N GLU A 44 -5.08 14.89 -5.55
CA GLU A 44 -6.48 14.53 -5.82
C GLU A 44 -6.72 13.11 -6.36
N HIS A 45 -5.91 12.64 -7.32
CA HIS A 45 -6.18 11.37 -8.02
C HIS A 45 -5.29 10.20 -7.60
N ILE A 46 -4.04 10.45 -7.22
CA ILE A 46 -3.04 9.40 -6.99
C ILE A 46 -2.30 9.65 -5.68
N HIS A 47 -2.60 8.85 -4.66
CA HIS A 47 -1.82 8.85 -3.44
C HIS A 47 -0.55 8.03 -3.63
N THR A 48 0.56 8.50 -3.06
CA THR A 48 1.83 7.78 -3.07
C THR A 48 2.17 7.33 -1.66
N TYR A 49 2.35 6.03 -1.48
CA TYR A 49 2.87 5.43 -0.26
C TYR A 49 4.30 4.93 -0.48
N ARG A 50 5.06 4.76 0.60
CA ARG A 50 6.42 4.21 0.59
C ARG A 50 6.55 3.11 1.63
N LEU A 51 7.13 1.98 1.23
CA LEU A 51 7.63 0.99 2.18
C LEU A 51 9.01 1.41 2.66
N THR A 52 9.14 1.68 3.96
CA THR A 52 10.42 2.00 4.60
C THR A 52 10.85 0.84 5.51
N PRO A 53 12.14 0.69 5.81
CA PRO A 53 12.56 -0.27 6.82
C PRO A 53 11.88 -0.05 8.18
N LEU A 54 11.58 1.20 8.53
CA LEU A 54 10.91 1.56 9.78
C LEU A 54 9.44 1.17 9.76
N SER A 55 8.71 1.42 8.66
CA SER A 55 7.30 1.05 8.55
C SER A 55 7.10 -0.46 8.62
N LEU A 56 7.97 -1.22 7.95
CA LEU A 56 7.95 -2.69 8.00
C LEU A 56 8.31 -3.22 9.40
N TRP A 57 9.31 -2.63 10.06
CA TRP A 57 9.67 -3.01 11.43
C TRP A 57 8.53 -2.71 12.41
N ASN A 58 7.90 -1.54 12.29
CA ASN A 58 6.74 -1.17 13.11
C ASN A 58 5.57 -2.13 12.89
N ALA A 59 5.29 -2.50 11.65
CA ALA A 59 4.24 -3.47 11.32
C ALA A 59 4.53 -4.85 11.94
N ALA A 60 5.77 -5.34 11.81
CA ALA A 60 6.20 -6.59 12.42
C ALA A 60 6.12 -6.56 13.95
N ALA A 61 6.52 -5.44 14.58
CA ALA A 61 6.41 -5.24 16.01
C ALA A 61 4.94 -5.17 16.49
N ALA A 62 4.02 -4.73 15.63
CA ALA A 62 2.58 -4.71 15.87
C ALA A 62 1.90 -6.08 15.61
N GLY A 63 2.66 -7.09 15.18
CA GLY A 63 2.17 -8.45 14.97
C GLY A 63 1.77 -8.78 13.53
N HIS A 64 2.00 -7.88 12.56
CA HIS A 64 1.77 -8.18 11.15
C HIS A 64 2.91 -9.02 10.57
N THR A 65 2.55 -10.10 9.89
CA THR A 65 3.47 -11.00 9.19
C THR A 65 3.79 -10.47 7.79
N ALA A 66 4.91 -10.91 7.22
CA ALA A 66 5.25 -10.56 5.85
C ALA A 66 4.23 -11.13 4.85
N GLU A 67 3.71 -12.31 5.12
CA GLU A 67 2.67 -12.96 4.33
C GLU A 67 1.38 -12.12 4.28
N GLU A 68 0.90 -11.63 5.44
CA GLU A 68 -0.27 -10.74 5.50
C GLU A 68 -0.03 -9.43 4.71
N MET A 69 1.17 -8.85 4.78
CA MET A 69 1.50 -7.65 4.01
C MET A 69 1.52 -7.94 2.50
N VAL A 70 2.01 -9.10 2.08
CA VAL A 70 2.03 -9.51 0.67
C VAL A 70 0.62 -9.81 0.16
N GLU A 71 -0.29 -10.34 0.97
CA GLU A 71 -1.69 -10.55 0.59
C GLU A 71 -2.46 -9.24 0.32
N VAL A 72 -1.98 -8.12 0.87
CA VAL A 72 -2.54 -6.78 0.60
C VAL A 72 -2.10 -6.23 -0.77
N LEU A 73 -0.94 -6.63 -1.29
CA LEU A 73 -0.28 -6.09 -2.50
C LEU A 73 -0.65 -6.85 -3.77
#